data_AF-A0A349BV70-F1
#
_entry.id   AF-A0A349BV70-F1
#
_cell.length_a   1.000
_cell.length_b   1.000
_cell.length_c   1.000
_cell.angle_alpha   90.00
_cell.angle_beta   90.00
_cell.angle_gamma   90.00
#
_symmetry.space_group_name_H-M   'P 1'
#
loop_
_entity.id
_entity.type
_entity.pdbx_description
1 polymer ?
#
loop_
_entity_poly.entity_id
_entity_poly.type
_entity_poly.pdbx_seq_one_letter_code
_entity_poly.pdbx_strand_id
1 'polypeptide(L)'
;MSKSVLFSFVTLVFLLSFKTPSKTPYANNTIAAAHPLASLAGKKIFSQGGNAFDAAVAAGFALAVVEPSMSGIGGRLQAIYREASGEVGGVDAS
;
A
#
# COMPACT_ATOMS: atom_id res chain seq x y z
N MET A 1 23.08 35.77 23.98
CA MET A 1 21.82 35.25 23.38
C MET A 1 20.70 35.52 24.39
N SER A 2 19.67 36.30 24.05
CA SER A 2 18.64 36.66 25.05
C SER A 2 17.79 35.44 25.39
N LYS A 3 17.28 35.39 26.63
CA LYS A 3 16.43 34.28 27.12
C LYS A 3 15.18 34.07 26.24
N SER A 4 14.71 35.10 25.53
CA SER A 4 13.58 35.03 24.60
C SER A 4 13.90 34.27 23.31
N VAL A 5 15.13 34.38 22.77
CA VAL A 5 15.55 33.64 21.57
C VAL A 5 15.64 32.14 21.86
N LEU A 6 16.19 31.79 23.03
CA LEU A 6 16.30 30.39 23.46
C LEU A 6 14.91 29.75 23.66
N PHE A 7 13.97 30.48 24.26
CA PHE A 7 12.60 29.99 24.47
C PHE A 7 11.85 29.77 23.16
N SER A 8 12.01 30.68 22.19
CA SER A 8 11.42 30.54 20.86
C SER A 8 11.99 29.34 20.10
N PHE A 9 13.31 29.12 20.18
CA PHE A 9 13.97 27.97 19.55
C PHE A 9 13.53 26.63 20.15
N VAL A 10 13.43 26.53 21.48
CA VAL A 10 12.94 25.33 22.16
C VAL A 10 11.47 25.04 21.79
N THR A 11 10.62 26.07 21.74
CA THR A 11 9.22 25.93 21.35
C THR A 11 9.09 25.47 19.89
N LEU A 12 9.93 25.99 18.98
CA LEU A 12 9.96 25.58 17.57
C LEU A 12 10.40 24.13 17.40
N VAL A 13 11.44 23.70 18.11
CA VAL A 13 11.91 22.30 18.10
C VAL A 13 10.86 21.35 18.68
N PHE A 14 10.14 21.78 19.72
CA PHE A 14 9.03 21.03 20.31
C PHE A 14 7.86 20.87 19.32
N LEU A 15 7.48 21.94 18.61
CA LEU A 15 6.45 21.91 17.58
C LEU A 15 6.83 21.01 16.40
N LEU A 16 8.10 21.00 16.00
CA LEU A 16 8.61 20.11 14.93
C LEU A 16 8.65 18.63 15.34
N SER A 17 8.61 18.32 16.64
CA SER A 17 8.60 16.94 17.15
C SER A 17 7.21 16.31 17.23
N PHE A 18 6.13 17.07 16.98
CA PHE A 18 4.79 16.49 16.86
C PHE A 18 4.66 15.69 15.57
N LYS A 19 5.06 14.41 15.64
CA LYS A 19 4.75 13.40 14.64
C LYS A 19 3.25 13.14 14.71
N THR A 20 2.52 13.45 13.64
CA THR A 20 1.11 13.04 13.52
C THR A 20 1.01 11.53 13.75
N PRO A 21 0.02 11.04 14.52
CA PRO A 21 -0.18 9.61 14.66
C PRO A 21 -0.41 9.04 13.25
N SER A 22 0.51 8.17 12.83
CA SER A 22 0.37 7.40 11.61
C SER A 22 -1.00 6.73 11.63
N LYS A 23 -1.83 6.98 10.61
CA LYS A 23 -3.02 6.16 10.34
C LYS A 23 -2.58 4.68 10.49
N THR A 24 -3.29 3.95 11.36
CA THR A 24 -3.19 2.54 11.80
C THR A 24 -1.87 1.76 11.59
N PRO A 25 -1.46 0.88 12.53
CA PRO A 25 -0.23 0.06 12.39
C PRO A 25 -0.26 -0.92 11.20
N TYR A 26 -1.43 -1.11 10.58
CA TYR A 26 -1.63 -1.90 9.35
C TYR A 26 -1.99 -1.04 8.14
N ALA A 27 -1.99 0.28 8.24
CA ALA A 27 -2.42 1.16 7.15
C ALA A 27 -1.57 0.89 5.92
N ASN A 28 -2.19 0.22 4.94
CA ASN A 28 -1.71 0.03 3.57
C ASN A 28 -0.72 -1.12 3.33
N ASN A 29 -0.47 -2.06 4.25
CA ASN A 29 0.48 -3.17 4.02
C ASN A 29 -0.12 -4.59 4.21
N THR A 30 -1.42 -4.73 3.99
CA THR A 30 -2.10 -6.04 4.06
C THR A 30 -2.45 -6.51 2.65
N ILE A 31 -1.97 -7.70 2.28
CA ILE A 31 -2.26 -8.35 1.01
C ILE A 31 -2.91 -9.69 1.33
N ALA A 32 -4.09 -9.94 0.75
CA ALA A 32 -4.80 -11.20 0.84
C ALA A 32 -5.07 -11.73 -0.57
N ALA A 33 -4.72 -12.99 -0.80
CA ALA A 33 -4.95 -13.72 -2.04
C ALA A 33 -5.28 -15.18 -1.71
N ALA A 34 -5.87 -15.90 -2.67
CA ALA A 34 -6.29 -17.29 -2.50
C ALA A 34 -5.13 -18.25 -2.19
N HIS A 35 -3.91 -17.93 -2.65
CA HIS A 35 -2.71 -18.70 -2.35
C HIS A 35 -1.69 -17.89 -1.52
N PRO A 36 -1.07 -18.47 -0.47
CA PRO A 36 -0.14 -17.75 0.41
C PRO A 36 1.08 -17.19 -0.34
N LEU A 37 1.62 -17.90 -1.34
CA LEU A 37 2.73 -17.39 -2.16
C LEU A 37 2.34 -16.15 -2.98
N ALA A 38 1.08 -16.03 -3.40
CA ALA A 38 0.61 -14.83 -4.11
C ALA A 38 0.53 -13.62 -3.16
N SER A 39 0.02 -13.82 -1.94
CA SER A 39 0.05 -12.79 -0.90
C SER A 39 1.47 -12.32 -0.58
N LEU A 40 2.42 -13.27 -0.50
CA LEU A 40 3.83 -12.97 -0.28
C LEU A 40 4.47 -12.23 -1.46
N ALA A 41 4.13 -12.57 -2.71
CA ALA A 41 4.60 -11.87 -3.89
C ALA A 41 4.13 -10.40 -3.89
N GLY A 42 2.84 -10.16 -3.64
CA GLY A 42 2.31 -8.79 -3.50
C GLY A 42 2.98 -8.02 -2.37
N LYS A 43 3.14 -8.64 -1.20
CA LYS A 43 3.86 -8.05 -0.05
C LYS A 43 5.31 -7.69 -0.39
N LYS A 44 6.00 -8.53 -1.15
CA LYS A 44 7.39 -8.27 -1.58
C LYS A 44 7.46 -7.03 -2.46
N ILE A 45 6.58 -6.88 -3.45
CA ILE A 45 6.56 -5.71 -4.33
C ILE A 45 6.18 -4.44 -3.58
N PHE A 46 5.19 -4.50 -2.68
CA PHE A 46 4.88 -3.38 -1.81
C PHE A 46 6.08 -2.96 -0.96
N SER A 47 6.81 -3.93 -0.39
CA SER A 47 8.00 -3.67 0.43
C SER A 47 9.18 -3.10 -0.36
N GLN A 48 9.18 -3.21 -1.69
CA GLN A 48 10.18 -2.61 -2.58
C GLN A 48 9.83 -1.16 -2.97
N GLY A 49 8.78 -0.58 -2.38
CA GLY A 49 8.32 0.77 -2.67
C GLY A 49 7.18 0.85 -3.69
N GLY A 50 6.62 -0.29 -4.09
CA GLY A 50 5.41 -0.33 -4.91
C GLY A 50 4.16 0.11 -4.15
N ASN A 51 3.14 0.53 -4.88
CA ASN A 51 1.84 0.89 -4.33
C ASN A 51 0.89 -0.34 -4.25
N ALA A 52 -0.37 -0.11 -3.85
CA ALA A 52 -1.37 -1.17 -3.73
C ALA A 52 -1.69 -1.84 -5.09
N PHE A 53 -1.63 -1.10 -6.20
CA PHE A 53 -1.85 -1.61 -7.54
C PHE A 53 -0.68 -2.50 -8.00
N ASP A 54 0.56 -2.08 -7.77
CA ASP A 54 1.75 -2.88 -8.08
C ASP A 54 1.72 -4.22 -7.31
N ALA A 55 1.34 -4.17 -6.04
CA ALA A 55 1.18 -5.35 -5.21
C ALA A 55 0.08 -6.29 -5.73
N ALA A 56 -1.06 -5.75 -6.19
CA ALA A 56 -2.15 -6.53 -6.76
C ALA A 56 -1.74 -7.21 -8.07
N VAL A 57 -1.03 -6.50 -8.95
CA VAL A 57 -0.50 -7.06 -10.22
C VAL A 57 0.48 -8.20 -9.94
N ALA A 58 1.40 -8.03 -8.99
CA ALA A 58 2.34 -9.06 -8.60
C ALA A 58 1.65 -10.31 -8.02
N ALA A 59 0.63 -10.13 -7.19
CA ALA A 59 -0.18 -11.22 -6.68
C ALA A 59 -0.95 -11.93 -7.81
N GLY A 60 -1.53 -11.19 -8.76
CA GLY A 60 -2.24 -11.74 -9.92
C GLY A 60 -1.35 -12.62 -10.81
N PHE A 61 -0.15 -12.15 -11.15
CA PHE A 61 0.82 -12.96 -11.89
C PHE A 61 1.28 -14.19 -11.11
N ALA A 62 1.45 -14.07 -9.79
CA ALA A 62 1.77 -15.22 -8.96
C ALA A 62 0.63 -16.26 -8.97
N LEU A 63 -0.64 -15.83 -8.86
CA LEU A 63 -1.82 -16.70 -8.96
C LEU A 63 -1.88 -17.46 -10.27
N ALA A 64 -1.52 -16.84 -11.39
CA ALA A 64 -1.46 -17.53 -12.69
C ALA A 64 -0.48 -18.72 -12.70
N VAL A 65 0.47 -18.77 -11.77
CA VAL A 65 1.45 -19.88 -11.62
C VAL A 65 1.05 -20.85 -10.52
N VAL A 66 0.66 -20.34 -9.35
CA VAL A 66 0.42 -21.17 -8.16
C VAL A 66 -1.02 -21.66 -8.05
N GLU A 67 -1.94 -21.09 -8.82
CA GLU A 67 -3.36 -21.44 -8.87
C GLU A 67 -3.92 -21.48 -10.31
N PRO A 68 -3.28 -22.22 -11.24
CA PRO A 68 -3.57 -22.16 -12.67
C PRO A 68 -4.94 -22.76 -13.06
N SER A 69 -5.54 -23.57 -12.18
CA SER A 69 -6.87 -24.17 -12.41
C SER A 69 -8.02 -23.18 -12.19
N MET A 70 -7.77 -22.05 -11.53
CA MET A 70 -8.78 -21.05 -11.18
C MET A 70 -8.60 -19.73 -11.94
N SER A 71 -7.35 -19.31 -12.17
CA SER A 71 -7.03 -18.07 -12.88
C SER A 71 -5.76 -18.21 -13.73
N GLY A 72 -5.60 -17.36 -14.75
CA GLY A 72 -4.42 -17.41 -15.61
C GLY A 72 -4.36 -16.26 -16.61
N ILE A 73 -3.21 -16.16 -17.30
CA ILE A 73 -2.89 -15.05 -18.22
C ILE A 73 -3.82 -14.96 -19.45
N GLY A 74 -4.48 -16.06 -19.82
CA GLY A 74 -5.47 -16.10 -20.91
C GLY A 74 -6.90 -15.83 -20.44
N GLY A 75 -7.09 -15.49 -19.16
CA GLY A 75 -8.41 -15.23 -18.58
C GLY A 75 -8.88 -13.79 -18.77
N ARG A 76 -9.76 -13.35 -17.88
CA ARG A 76 -10.33 -12.01 -17.80
C ARG A 76 -10.10 -11.44 -16.40
N LEU A 77 -10.17 -10.12 -16.26
CA LEU A 77 -10.06 -9.44 -14.97
C LEU A 77 -11.21 -8.44 -14.77
N GLN A 78 -11.81 -8.49 -13.59
CA GLN A 78 -12.64 -7.40 -13.07
C GLN A 78 -12.04 -6.95 -11.74
N ALA A 79 -11.87 -5.64 -11.58
CA ALA A 79 -11.31 -5.04 -10.37
C ALA A 79 -12.10 -3.82 -9.94
N ILE A 80 -12.16 -3.59 -8.64
CA ILE A 80 -12.65 -2.36 -8.02
C ILE A 80 -11.49 -1.80 -7.22
N TYR A 81 -11.26 -0.50 -7.34
CA TYR A 81 -10.17 0.16 -6.63
C TYR A 81 -10.60 1.46 -5.98
N ARG A 82 -9.82 1.89 -4.99
CA ARG A 82 -9.98 3.16 -4.31
C ARG A 82 -8.64 3.88 -4.28
N GLU A 83 -8.62 5.11 -4.77
CA GLU A 83 -7.45 5.95 -4.75
C GLU A 83 -7.21 6.60 -3.38
N ALA A 84 -6.01 7.15 -3.20
CA ALA A 84 -5.66 7.94 -2.03
C ALA A 84 -6.52 9.22 -1.93
N SER A 85 -6.93 9.80 -3.06
CA SER A 85 -7.87 10.92 -3.17
C SER A 85 -9.26 10.59 -2.62
N GLY A 86 -9.61 9.30 -2.57
CA GLY A 86 -10.91 8.80 -2.18
C GLY A 86 -11.83 8.48 -3.34
N GLU A 87 -11.40 8.73 -4.57
CA GLU A 87 -12.07 8.26 -5.78
C GLU A 87 -12.17 6.73 -5.81
N VAL A 88 -13.29 6.22 -6.32
CA VAL A 88 -13.54 4.79 -6.49
C VAL A 88 -13.80 4.53 -7.96
N GLY A 89 -13.09 3.55 -8.52
CA GLY A 89 -13.20 3.17 -9.91
C GLY A 89 -13.30 1.66 -10.09
N GLY A 90 -13.59 1.25 -11.31
CA GLY A 90 -13.63 -0.16 -11.73
C GLY A 90 -12.83 -0.36 -13.01
N VAL A 91 -12.32 -1.58 -13.18
CA VAL A 91 -11.70 -2.06 -14.42
C VAL A 91 -12.48 -3.27 -14.89
N ASP A 92 -12.98 -3.22 -16.12
CA ASP A 92 -13.50 -4.38 -16.84
C ASP A 92 -12.53 -4.70 -17.98
N ALA A 93 -11.81 -5.80 -17.83
CA ALA A 93 -10.85 -6.33 -18.80
C ALA A 93 -11.33 -7.71 -19.27
N SER A 94 -12.58 -7.73 -19.72
CA SER A 94 -13.26 -8.90 -20.24
C SER A 94 -13.32 -8.84 -21.77
#